data_AF-A0A2D5LTU6-F1
#
_entry.id   AF-A0A2D5LTU6-F1
#
_cell.length_a   1.000
_cell.length_b   1.000
_cell.length_c   1.000
_cell.angle_alpha   90.00
_cell.angle_beta   90.00
_cell.angle_gamma   90.00
#
_symmetry.space_group_name_H-M   'P 1'
#
loop_
_entity.id
_entity.type
_entity.pdbx_description
1 polymer ?
#
loop_
_entity_poly.entity_id
_entity_poly.type
_entity_poly.pdbx_seq_one_letter_code
_entity_poly.pdbx_strand_id
1 'polypeptide(L)' 'MLELYKTFHQPVWTIALFAALYFPIKKILYQLYMKKFFKDNPNKNELDEVIKTKLNNRARFTSILLSFVFSYLYVQNVFY' A
#
# COMPACT_ATOMS: atom_id res chain seq x y z
N MET A 1 16.35 20.09 23.73
CA MET A 1 17.24 19.22 22.92
C MET A 1 16.62 17.85 22.65
N LEU A 2 16.13 17.11 23.66
CA LEU A 2 15.47 15.80 23.47
C LEU A 2 14.12 15.85 22.72
N GLU A 3 13.34 16.92 22.89
CA GLU A 3 12.04 17.04 22.22
C GLU A 3 12.14 17.29 20.72
N LEU A 4 13.10 18.10 20.26
CA LEU A 4 13.33 18.31 18.83
C LEU A 4 13.67 16.99 18.13
N TYR A 5 14.47 16.13 18.79
CA TYR A 5 14.77 14.80 18.26
C TYR A 5 13.50 13.95 18.10
N LYS A 6 12.63 13.86 19.10
CA LYS A 6 11.35 13.12 18.97
C LYS A 6 10.42 13.69 17.91
N THR A 7 10.26 15.03 17.88
CA THR A 7 9.35 15.72 16.97
C THR A 7 9.76 15.58 15.50
N PHE A 8 11.05 15.52 15.19
CA PHE A 8 11.53 15.35 13.82
C PHE A 8 11.78 13.88 13.43
N HIS A 9 12.11 13.01 14.38
CA HIS A 9 12.39 11.60 14.07
C HIS A 9 11.12 10.82 13.73
N GLN A 10 10.03 11.03 14.48
CA GLN A 10 8.76 10.35 14.25
C GLN A 10 8.20 10.55 12.82
N PRO A 11 8.06 11.77 12.27
CA PRO A 11 7.53 11.96 10.92
C PRO A 11 8.46 11.43 9.83
N VAL A 12 9.78 11.49 10.02
CA VAL A 12 10.76 10.93 9.06
C VAL A 12 10.60 9.42 8.97
N TRP A 13 10.48 8.73 10.10
CA TRP A 13 10.23 7.28 10.11
C TRP A 13 8.86 6.91 9.56
N THR A 14 7.82 7.70 9.81
CA THR A 14 6.50 7.49 9.20
C THR A 14 6.58 7.48 7.68
N ILE A 15 7.32 8.43 7.07
CA ILE A 15 7.46 8.51 5.61
C ILE A 15 8.33 7.37 5.09
N ALA A 16 9.42 7.03 5.78
CA ALA A 16 10.28 5.91 5.41
C ALA A 16 9.53 4.57 5.44
N LEU A 17 8.77 4.30 6.51
CA LEU A 17 7.92 3.12 6.64
C LEU A 17 6.82 3.09 5.60
N PHE A 18 6.16 4.22 5.37
CA PHE A 18 5.14 4.35 4.34
C PHE A 18 5.69 3.96 2.97
N ALA A 19 6.85 4.50 2.60
CA ALA A 19 7.51 4.17 1.34
C ALA A 19 7.89 2.68 1.28
N ALA A 20 8.46 2.13 2.35
CA ALA A 20 8.84 0.72 2.43
C ALA A 20 7.64 -0.24 2.32
N LEU A 21 6.50 0.12 2.91
CA LEU A 21 5.26 -0.68 2.91
C LEU A 21 4.45 -0.55 1.62
N TYR A 22 4.49 0.62 0.97
CA TYR A 22 3.68 0.88 -0.20
C TYR A 22 3.97 -0.07 -1.37
N PHE A 23 5.24 -0.35 -1.66
CA PHE A 23 5.63 -1.26 -2.74
C PHE A 23 5.09 -2.69 -2.56
N PRO A 24 5.36 -3.38 -1.42
CA PRO A 24 4.87 -4.74 -1.21
C PRO A 24 3.34 -4.78 -1.16
N ILE A 25 2.67 -3.82 -0.50
CA ILE A 25 1.21 -3.78 -0.41
C ILE A 25 0.58 -3.62 -1.80
N LYS A 26 1.10 -2.71 -2.62
CA LYS A 26 0.63 -2.53 -4.01
C LYS A 26 0.78 -3.79 -4.84
N LYS A 27 1.94 -4.45 -4.74
CA LYS A 27 2.21 -5.69 -5.47
C LYS A 27 1.22 -6.79 -5.08
N ILE A 28 1.00 -6.98 -3.78
CA ILE A 28 0.08 -8.00 -3.25
C ILE A 28 -1.36 -7.72 -3.68
N LEU A 29 -1.85 -6.48 -3.47
CA LEU A 29 -3.21 -6.11 -3.83
C LEU A 29 -3.46 -6.26 -5.33
N TYR A 30 -2.53 -5.81 -6.17
CA TYR A 30 -2.65 -5.95 -7.62
C TYR A 30 -2.72 -7.43 -8.04
N GLN A 31 -1.86 -8.29 -7.51
CA GLN A 31 -1.89 -9.73 -7.79
C GLN A 31 -3.18 -10.40 -7.32
N LEU A 32 -3.68 -10.05 -6.13
CA LEU A 32 -4.95 -10.57 -5.60
C LEU A 32 -6.12 -10.14 -6.49
N TYR A 33 -6.15 -8.88 -6.89
CA TYR A 33 -7.19 -8.40 -7.79
C TYR A 33 -7.12 -9.06 -9.17
N MET A 34 -5.93 -9.32 -9.72
CA MET A 34 -5.79 -10.06 -10.97
C MET A 34 -6.32 -11.47 -10.84
N LYS A 35 -5.91 -12.20 -9.80
CA LYS A 35 -6.39 -13.57 -9.53
C LYS A 35 -7.91 -13.60 -9.36
N LYS A 36 -8.48 -12.65 -8.62
CA LYS A 36 -9.93 -12.50 -8.46
C LYS A 36 -10.62 -12.26 -9.81
N PHE A 37 -10.08 -11.36 -10.63
CA PHE A 37 -10.65 -11.07 -11.94
C PHE A 37 -10.68 -12.29 -12.86
N PHE A 38 -9.58 -13.05 -12.95
CA PHE A 38 -9.53 -14.28 -13.75
C PHE A 38 -10.45 -15.38 -13.20
N LYS A 39 -10.56 -15.48 -11.87
CA LYS A 39 -11.51 -16.41 -11.23
C LYS A 39 -12.96 -16.08 -11.58
N ASP A 40 -13.31 -14.79 -11.58
CA ASP A 40 -14.67 -14.32 -11.87
C ASP A 40 -14.98 -14.31 -13.38
N ASN A 41 -13.95 -14.37 -14.24
CA ASN A 41 -14.08 -14.31 -15.71
C ASN A 41 -13.28 -15.44 -16.38
N PRO A 42 -13.67 -16.72 -16.22
CA PRO A 42 -12.92 -17.87 -16.73
C PRO A 42 -12.78 -17.89 -18.26
N ASN A 43 -13.65 -17.18 -18.99
CA ASN A 43 -13.59 -17.07 -20.45
C ASN A 43 -12.60 -16.02 -20.97
N LYS A 44 -11.99 -15.22 -20.09
CA LYS A 44 -11.00 -14.20 -20.46
C LYS A 44 -9.60 -14.66 -20.08
N ASN A 45 -8.81 -15.06 -21.09
CA ASN A 45 -7.41 -15.44 -20.91
C ASN A 45 -6.46 -14.22 -20.83
N GLU A 46 -6.90 -13.05 -21.28
CA GLU A 46 -6.09 -11.83 -21.29
C GLU A 46 -6.79 -10.66 -20.57
N LEU A 47 -5.97 -9.79 -19.99
CA LEU A 47 -6.44 -8.61 -19.28
C LEU A 47 -6.47 -7.42 -20.22
N ASP A 48 -7.67 -7.00 -20.63
CA ASP A 48 -7.88 -5.78 -21.43
C ASP A 48 -7.15 -4.59 -20.78
N GLU A 49 -6.55 -3.72 -21.59
CA GLU A 49 -5.79 -2.56 -21.11
C GLU A 49 -6.62 -1.63 -20.20
N VAL A 50 -7.91 -1.49 -20.51
CA VAL A 50 -8.88 -0.74 -19.71
C VAL A 50 -9.04 -1.35 -18.31
N ILE A 51 -9.14 -2.68 -18.24
CA ILE A 51 -9.31 -3.41 -16.98
C ILE A 51 -8.02 -3.38 -16.18
N LYS A 52 -6.87 -3.59 -16.83
CA LYS A 52 -5.54 -3.48 -16.23
C LYS A 52 -5.34 -2.14 -15.55
N THR A 53 -5.69 -1.05 -16.24
CA THR A 53 -5.59 0.32 -15.70
C THR A 53 -6.52 0.51 -14.50
N LYS A 54 -7.77 0.04 -14.58
CA LYS A 54 -8.73 0.09 -13.48
C LYS A 54 -8.25 -0.66 -12.24
N LEU A 55 -7.68 -1.84 -12.44
CA LEU A 55 -7.17 -2.70 -11.36
C LEU A 55 -5.95 -2.09 -10.69
N ASN A 56 -5.01 -1.55 -11.49
CA ASN A 56 -3.83 -0.86 -11.00
C ASN A 56 -4.20 0.42 -10.23
N ASN A 57 -5.18 1.19 -10.69
CA ASN A 57 -5.66 2.39 -9.97
C ASN A 57 -6.31 2.03 -8.64
N ARG A 58 -7.13 0.96 -8.60
CA ARG A 58 -7.71 0.44 -7.35
C ARG A 58 -6.64 -0.04 -6.38
N ALA A 59 -5.68 -0.84 -6.85
CA ALA A 59 -4.56 -1.31 -6.04
C ALA A 59 -3.74 -0.14 -5.51
N ARG A 60 -3.44 0.88 -6.33
CA ARG A 60 -2.71 2.07 -5.91
C ARG A 60 -3.43 2.85 -4.81
N PHE A 61 -4.73 3.12 -4.99
CA PHE A 61 -5.53 3.85 -4.01
C PHE A 61 -5.59 3.13 -2.65
N THR A 62 -5.94 1.84 -2.67
CA THR A 62 -6.01 1.01 -1.47
C THR A 62 -4.65 0.85 -0.79
N SER A 63 -3.57 0.71 -1.56
CA SER A 63 -2.21 0.60 -1.00
C SER A 63 -1.75 1.86 -0.31
N ILE A 64 -2.07 3.05 -0.84
CA ILE A 64 -1.75 4.32 -0.19
C ILE A 64 -2.46 4.38 1.17
N LEU A 65 -3.76 4.09 1.20
CA LEU A 65 -4.53 4.10 2.44
C LEU A 65 -3.97 3.09 3.45
N LEU A 66 -3.74 1.85 3.03
CA LEU A 66 -3.24 0.79 3.91
C LEU A 66 -1.83 1.10 4.43
N SER A 67 -0.93 1.60 3.59
CA SER A 67 0.43 1.95 3.98
C SER A 67 0.45 3.11 4.97
N PHE A 68 -0.46 4.08 4.80
CA PHE A 68 -0.61 5.19 5.73
C PHE A 68 -1.09 4.71 7.10
N VAL A 69 -2.14 3.88 7.12
CA VAL A 69 -2.68 3.30 8.35
C VAL A 69 -1.63 2.42 9.05
N PHE A 70 -0.95 1.53 8.33
CA PHE A 70 0.10 0.68 8.91
C PHE A 70 1.28 1.49 9.45
N SER A 71 1.72 2.52 8.71
CA SER A 71 2.81 3.39 9.16
C SER A 71 2.43 4.11 10.47
N TYR A 72 1.20 4.64 10.56
CA TYR A 72 0.69 5.27 11.77
C TYR A 72 0.63 4.30 12.96
N LEU A 73 0.07 3.10 12.75
CA LEU A 73 -0.02 2.08 13.81
C LEU A 73 1.36 1.62 14.28
N TYR A 74 2.31 1.43 13.37
CA TYR A 74 3.66 1.02 13.72
C TYR A 74 4.36 2.09 14.55
N VAL A 75 4.24 3.36 14.16
CA VAL A 75 4.88 4.47 14.89
C VAL A 75 4.31 4.59 16.30
N GLN A 76 2.99 4.41 16.47
CA GLN A 76 2.41 4.32 17.81
C GLN A 76 2.90 3.10 18.59
N ASN A 77 2.92 1.90 18.01
CA ASN A 77 3.27 0.69 18.75
C ASN A 77 4.76 0.59 19.12
N VAL A 78 5.66 1.16 18.32
CA VAL A 78 7.12 1.03 18.52
C VAL A 78 7.72 2.22 19.28
N PHE A 79 7.13 3.41 19.15
CA PHE A 79 7.71 4.63 19.73
C PHE A 79 6.86 5.27 20.84
N TYR A 80 5.66 4.76 21.10
CA TYR A 80 4.82 5.16 22.24
C TYR A 80 4.84 4.06 23.30
#